data_AF-A0AA41N3D1-F1
#
_entry.id   AF-A0AA41N3D1-F1
#
_cell.length_a   1.000
_cell.length_b   1.000
_cell.length_c   1.000
_cell.angle_alpha   90.00
_cell.angle_beta   90.00
_cell.angle_gamma   90.00
#
_symmetry.space_group_name_H-M   'P 1'
#
loop_
_entity.id
_entity.type
_entity.pdbx_description
1 polymer ?
#
loop_
_entity_poly.entity_id
_entity_poly.type
_entity_poly.pdbx_seq_one_letter_code
_entity_poly.pdbx_strand_id
1 'polypeptide(L)'
;MLQAEPKKVSARAKKRGFPQLGSLGAGNHYAEINIVDEIFNEYGAKKMGIDHKGQVCVMIHHGSRGLEHQAATDALVAMEKVMKKDKIIINDCQLACAQITSAEGQDYLKEKATAGNYAWINHPSMTLTHQAFAKLFNTTPDNLNLHVIYNVSHNIAKVEQHVAERKEQTLLVHRKGSTHTFPPHCRLIAIDYQHSG
;
A
#
# COMPACT_ATOMS: atom_id res chain seq x y z
N MET A 1 -7.82 -6.22 0.64
CA MET A 1 -8.28 -6.25 -0.77
C MET A 1 -9.11 -7.50 -0.99
N LEU A 2 -10.34 -7.31 -1.49
CA LEU A 2 -11.35 -8.37 -1.58
C LEU A 2 -11.07 -9.40 -2.68
N GLN A 3 -10.36 -9.02 -3.74
CA GLN A 3 -10.05 -9.90 -4.87
C GLN A 3 -8.78 -10.75 -4.68
N ALA A 4 -8.24 -10.80 -3.45
CA ALA A 4 -7.02 -11.54 -3.19
C ALA A 4 -7.25 -13.05 -3.33
N GLU A 5 -6.40 -13.72 -4.11
CA GLU A 5 -6.44 -15.18 -4.26
C GLU A 5 -5.09 -15.81 -3.92
N PRO A 6 -4.89 -16.31 -2.69
CA PRO A 6 -3.60 -16.85 -2.24
C PRO A 6 -3.09 -18.03 -3.07
N LYS A 7 -3.96 -18.73 -3.80
CA LYS A 7 -3.58 -19.81 -4.71
C LYS A 7 -2.81 -19.31 -5.94
N LYS A 8 -2.98 -18.04 -6.31
CA LYS A 8 -2.29 -17.41 -7.44
C LYS A 8 -0.88 -16.95 -7.09
N VAL A 9 -0.57 -16.77 -5.81
CA VAL A 9 0.80 -16.51 -5.35
C VAL A 9 1.61 -17.80 -5.37
N SER A 10 2.76 -17.76 -6.06
CA SER A 10 3.65 -18.93 -6.21
C SER A 10 4.19 -19.44 -4.87
N ALA A 11 4.52 -20.74 -4.82
CA ALA A 11 5.15 -21.35 -3.64
C ALA A 11 6.49 -20.68 -3.30
N ARG A 12 7.22 -20.21 -4.33
CA ARG A 12 8.48 -19.48 -4.18
C ARG A 12 8.26 -18.12 -3.52
N ALA A 13 7.26 -17.36 -3.96
CA ALA A 13 6.90 -16.07 -3.38
C ALA A 13 6.51 -16.21 -1.90
N LYS A 14 5.70 -17.23 -1.59
CA LYS A 14 5.37 -17.60 -0.21
C LYS A 14 6.62 -17.93 0.62
N LYS A 15 7.47 -18.84 0.15
CA LYS A 15 8.69 -19.26 0.85
C LYS A 15 9.64 -18.09 1.16
N ARG A 16 9.72 -17.10 0.25
CA ARG A 16 10.50 -15.87 0.46
C ARG A 16 9.83 -14.89 1.42
N GLY A 17 8.50 -14.75 1.32
CA GLY A 17 7.72 -13.81 2.11
C GLY A 17 7.54 -14.23 3.56
N PHE A 18 7.09 -15.45 3.83
CA PHE A 18 6.69 -15.89 5.17
C PHE A 18 7.70 -15.57 6.28
N PRO A 19 9.01 -15.85 6.14
CA PRO A 19 10.00 -15.53 7.18
C PRO A 19 10.22 -14.04 7.44
N GLN A 20 9.76 -13.17 6.54
CA GLN A 20 9.96 -11.72 6.60
C GLN A 20 8.75 -10.98 7.18
N LEU A 21 7.67 -11.70 7.53
CA LEU A 21 6.51 -11.11 8.17
C LEU A 21 6.92 -10.52 9.53
N GLY A 22 6.52 -9.28 9.78
CA GLY A 22 6.91 -8.50 10.95
C GLY A 22 8.25 -7.77 10.84
N SER A 23 8.91 -7.77 9.67
CA SER A 23 10.14 -7.01 9.44
C SER A 23 9.88 -5.73 8.64
N LEU A 24 10.69 -4.68 8.88
CA LEU A 24 10.74 -3.48 8.02
C LEU A 24 11.40 -3.80 6.68
N GLY A 25 12.56 -4.46 6.77
CA GLY A 25 13.43 -4.77 5.64
C GLY A 25 14.53 -3.78 5.37
N ALA A 26 15.08 -3.87 4.15
CA ALA A 26 16.13 -3.01 3.63
C ALA A 26 15.62 -2.04 2.56
N GLY A 27 16.50 -1.15 2.09
CA GLY A 27 16.20 -0.13 1.10
C GLY A 27 15.72 1.15 1.76
N ASN A 28 14.73 1.80 1.16
CA ASN A 28 14.07 2.97 1.71
C ASN A 28 12.98 2.62 2.74
N HIS A 29 13.09 1.48 3.42
CA HIS A 29 12.13 1.09 4.46
C HIS A 29 12.67 1.47 5.83
N TYR A 30 11.85 2.13 6.64
CA TYR A 30 12.24 2.68 7.93
C TYR A 30 11.07 2.76 8.91
N ALA A 31 11.39 2.92 10.19
CA ALA A 31 10.47 3.37 11.22
C ALA A 31 11.13 4.55 11.92
N GLU A 32 10.51 5.72 11.82
CA GLU A 32 11.08 6.98 12.26
C GLU A 32 10.17 7.65 13.29
N ILE A 33 10.78 8.20 14.33
CA ILE A 33 10.11 9.04 15.33
C ILE A 33 10.35 10.48 14.92
N ASN A 34 9.27 11.17 14.59
CA ASN A 34 9.27 12.51 14.04
C ASN A 34 8.60 13.48 15.00
N ILE A 35 8.96 14.76 14.87
CA ILE A 35 8.38 15.86 15.63
C ILE A 35 7.72 16.81 14.64
N VAL A 36 6.48 17.23 14.92
CA VAL A 36 5.75 18.20 14.10
C VAL A 36 6.39 19.58 14.25
N ASP A 37 7.12 20.03 13.23
CA ASP A 37 7.80 21.33 13.25
C ASP A 37 6.89 22.49 12.82
N GLU A 38 6.03 22.23 11.82
CA GLU A 38 5.12 23.23 11.25
C GLU A 38 3.75 22.64 10.92
N ILE A 39 2.71 23.46 11.07
CA ILE A 39 1.32 23.12 10.73
C ILE A 39 0.82 24.16 9.73
N PHE A 40 0.55 23.73 8.50
CA PHE A 40 0.10 24.61 7.41
C PHE A 40 -1.42 24.74 7.32
N ASN A 41 -2.15 23.68 7.73
CA ASN A 41 -3.60 23.66 7.74
C ASN A 41 -4.06 23.16 9.12
N GLU A 42 -4.36 24.09 10.00
CA GLU A 42 -4.76 23.79 11.39
C GLU A 42 -6.02 22.93 11.46
N TYR A 43 -7.00 23.19 10.58
CA TYR A 43 -8.25 22.43 10.56
C TYR A 43 -8.01 20.96 10.16
N GLY A 44 -7.27 20.73 9.07
CA GLY A 44 -6.94 19.38 8.59
C GLY A 44 -6.05 18.63 9.58
N ALA A 45 -5.01 19.29 10.11
CA ALA A 45 -4.10 18.71 11.09
C ALA A 45 -4.84 18.26 12.35
N LYS A 46 -5.69 19.13 12.92
CA LYS A 46 -6.50 18.81 14.10
C LYS A 46 -7.46 17.65 13.85
N LYS A 47 -8.07 17.57 12.65
CA LYS A 47 -8.91 16.42 12.27
C LYS A 47 -8.11 15.12 12.22
N MET A 48 -6.86 15.16 11.80
CA MET A 48 -5.92 14.03 11.78
C MET A 48 -5.28 13.74 13.15
N GLY A 49 -5.66 14.46 14.21
CA GLY A 49 -5.10 14.29 15.56
C GLY A 49 -3.72 14.92 15.74
N ILE A 50 -3.35 15.89 14.89
CA ILE A 50 -2.12 16.69 14.99
C ILE A 50 -2.50 18.09 15.46
N ASP A 51 -2.37 18.36 16.75
CA ASP A 51 -2.96 19.55 17.38
C ASP A 51 -1.97 20.68 17.62
N HIS A 52 -0.67 20.40 17.67
CA HIS A 52 0.35 21.39 18.03
C HIS A 52 1.74 21.06 17.47
N LYS A 53 2.56 22.09 17.30
CA LYS A 53 4.00 21.94 17.04
C LYS A 53 4.68 21.27 18.23
N GLY A 54 5.66 20.42 17.97
CA GLY A 54 6.33 19.61 18.98
C GLY A 54 5.67 18.25 19.23
N GLN A 55 4.48 17.99 18.67
CA GLN A 55 3.82 16.69 18.80
C GLN A 55 4.69 15.58 18.17
N VAL A 56 4.83 14.46 18.88
CA VAL A 56 5.59 13.30 18.41
C VAL A 56 4.70 12.40 17.54
N CYS A 57 5.21 12.00 16.39
CA CYS A 57 4.56 11.07 15.48
C CYS A 57 5.52 9.95 15.10
N VAL A 58 4.98 8.77 14.78
CA VAL A 58 5.79 7.66 14.25
C VAL A 58 5.39 7.40 12.81
N MET A 59 6.36 7.44 11.90
CA MET A 59 6.17 7.07 10.50
C MET A 59 6.79 5.70 10.26
N ILE A 60 6.00 4.76 9.74
CA ILE A 60 6.46 3.44 9.38
C ILE A 60 6.33 3.27 7.88
N HIS A 61 7.46 3.13 7.19
CA HIS A 61 7.53 2.87 5.76
C HIS A 61 8.03 1.44 5.52
N HIS A 62 7.12 0.55 5.13
CA HIS A 62 7.45 -0.82 4.72
C HIS A 62 6.57 -1.27 3.56
N GLY A 63 6.81 -2.49 3.08
CA GLY A 63 6.02 -3.11 2.03
C GLY A 63 5.76 -4.60 2.28
N SER A 64 5.38 -5.27 1.21
CA SER A 64 5.09 -6.71 1.06
C SER A 64 6.34 -7.60 1.03
N ARG A 65 7.52 -7.04 1.28
CA ARG A 65 8.79 -7.76 1.43
C ARG A 65 9.13 -8.60 0.19
N GLY A 66 9.80 -9.74 0.38
CA GLY A 66 10.18 -10.66 -0.70
C GLY A 66 8.99 -11.33 -1.41
N LEU A 67 7.78 -11.23 -0.87
CA LEU A 67 6.58 -11.84 -1.47
C LEU A 67 6.21 -11.12 -2.77
N GLU A 68 6.00 -9.81 -2.73
CA GLU A 68 5.61 -9.06 -3.94
C GLU A 68 6.74 -8.98 -4.95
N HIS A 69 7.99 -8.87 -4.50
CA HIS A 69 9.12 -8.88 -5.44
C HIS A 69 9.11 -10.17 -6.27
N GLN A 70 8.88 -11.31 -5.63
CA GLN A 70 8.82 -12.59 -6.36
C GLN A 70 7.56 -12.67 -7.23
N ALA A 71 6.40 -12.26 -6.70
CA ALA A 71 5.14 -12.20 -7.45
C ALA A 71 5.26 -11.36 -8.72
N ALA A 72 5.87 -10.17 -8.63
CA ALA A 72 6.13 -9.30 -9.76
C ALA A 72 7.06 -9.97 -10.79
N THR A 73 8.10 -10.68 -10.33
CA THR A 73 9.01 -11.43 -11.22
C THR A 73 8.26 -12.56 -11.95
N ASP A 74 7.43 -13.31 -11.23
CA ASP A 74 6.66 -14.42 -11.78
C ASP A 74 5.63 -13.90 -12.81
N ALA A 75 4.98 -12.77 -12.50
CA ALA A 75 4.05 -12.11 -13.40
C ALA A 75 4.71 -11.57 -14.68
N LEU A 76 5.90 -10.96 -14.59
CA LEU A 76 6.63 -10.48 -15.77
C LEU A 76 6.92 -11.62 -16.76
N VAL A 77 7.39 -12.77 -16.26
CA VAL A 77 7.64 -13.96 -17.08
C VAL A 77 6.36 -14.49 -17.73
N ALA A 78 5.22 -14.44 -17.03
CA ALA A 78 3.94 -14.81 -17.59
C ALA A 78 3.48 -13.83 -18.68
N MET A 79 3.60 -12.52 -18.42
CA MET A 79 3.21 -11.46 -19.35
C MET A 79 4.03 -11.52 -20.64
N GLU A 80 5.35 -11.75 -20.58
CA GLU A 80 6.19 -11.91 -21.77
C GLU A 80 5.70 -13.03 -22.72
N LYS A 81 5.17 -14.12 -22.18
CA LYS A 81 4.60 -15.22 -22.98
C LYS A 81 3.29 -14.81 -23.64
N VAL A 82 2.43 -14.12 -22.90
CA VAL A 82 1.13 -13.62 -23.40
C VAL A 82 1.32 -12.58 -24.49
N MET A 83 2.27 -11.67 -24.33
CA MET A 83 2.54 -10.64 -25.32
C MET A 83 2.94 -11.22 -26.68
N LYS A 84 3.75 -12.29 -26.68
CA LYS A 84 4.11 -13.00 -27.93
C LYS A 84 2.88 -13.66 -28.57
N LYS A 85 2.00 -14.25 -27.76
CA LYS A 85 0.75 -14.88 -28.21
C LYS A 85 -0.22 -13.86 -28.79
N ASP A 86 -0.41 -12.74 -28.11
CA ASP A 86 -1.39 -11.70 -28.44
C ASP A 86 -0.83 -10.63 -29.39
N LYS A 87 0.44 -10.79 -29.83
CA LYS A 87 1.16 -9.86 -30.72
C LYS A 87 1.17 -8.42 -30.18
N ILE A 88 1.29 -8.27 -28.87
CA ILE A 88 1.42 -6.96 -28.22
C ILE A 88 2.84 -6.44 -28.47
N ILE A 89 2.94 -5.34 -29.21
CA ILE A 89 4.22 -4.67 -29.51
C ILE A 89 4.43 -3.56 -28.49
N ILE A 90 5.59 -3.59 -27.84
CA ILE A 90 6.02 -2.59 -26.85
C ILE A 90 7.36 -2.00 -27.24
N ASN A 91 7.58 -0.76 -26.82
CA ASN A 91 8.80 -0.03 -27.11
C ASN A 91 9.98 -0.46 -26.22
N ASP A 92 9.70 -1.04 -25.05
CA ASP A 92 10.70 -1.47 -24.06
C ASP A 92 10.22 -2.75 -23.38
N CYS A 93 11.09 -3.76 -23.24
CA CYS A 93 10.78 -5.05 -22.61
C CYS A 93 10.30 -4.93 -21.16
N GLN A 94 10.71 -3.87 -20.44
CA GLN A 94 10.27 -3.57 -19.07
C GLN A 94 8.80 -3.13 -18.99
N LEU A 95 8.15 -2.85 -20.12
CA LEU A 95 6.72 -2.54 -20.23
C LEU A 95 5.87 -3.79 -20.49
N ALA A 96 6.35 -4.96 -20.07
CA ALA A 96 5.62 -6.21 -20.23
C ALA A 96 4.20 -6.11 -19.61
N CYS A 97 3.18 -6.50 -20.39
CA CYS A 97 1.79 -6.30 -20.00
C CYS A 97 0.88 -7.41 -20.54
N ALA A 98 -0.34 -7.46 -20.03
CA ALA A 98 -1.41 -8.32 -20.51
C ALA A 98 -2.72 -7.52 -20.53
N GLN A 99 -3.68 -7.96 -21.33
CA GLN A 99 -5.02 -7.36 -21.29
C GLN A 99 -5.66 -7.61 -19.92
N ILE A 100 -6.31 -6.58 -19.36
CA ILE A 100 -6.90 -6.64 -18.01
C ILE A 100 -7.91 -7.79 -17.90
N THR A 101 -8.66 -8.07 -18.96
CA THR A 101 -9.70 -9.10 -19.03
C THR A 101 -9.15 -10.49 -19.33
N SER A 102 -7.86 -10.64 -19.66
CA SER A 102 -7.26 -11.96 -19.90
C SER A 102 -7.13 -12.75 -18.60
N ALA A 103 -6.99 -14.08 -18.72
CA ALA A 103 -6.76 -14.94 -17.57
C ALA A 103 -5.50 -14.52 -16.79
N GLU A 104 -4.43 -14.17 -17.51
CA GLU A 104 -3.16 -13.75 -16.94
C GLU A 104 -3.22 -12.36 -16.30
N GLY A 105 -3.98 -11.42 -16.92
CA GLY A 105 -4.25 -10.12 -16.31
C GLY A 105 -5.04 -10.24 -15.00
N GLN A 106 -6.09 -11.07 -14.98
CA GLN A 106 -6.86 -11.34 -13.77
C GLN A 106 -6.05 -12.07 -12.70
N ASP A 107 -5.23 -13.04 -13.09
CA ASP A 107 -4.35 -13.76 -12.17
C ASP A 107 -3.32 -12.83 -11.53
N TYR A 108 -2.72 -11.93 -12.31
CA TYR A 108 -1.83 -10.89 -11.80
C TYR A 108 -2.54 -9.95 -10.80
N LEU A 109 -3.76 -9.50 -11.10
CA LEU A 109 -4.51 -8.62 -10.20
C LEU A 109 -4.83 -9.30 -8.88
N LYS A 110 -5.20 -10.58 -8.91
CA LYS A 110 -5.46 -11.39 -7.71
C LYS A 110 -4.19 -11.61 -6.89
N GLU A 111 -3.08 -11.90 -7.55
CA GLU A 111 -1.77 -12.06 -6.92
C GLU A 111 -1.32 -10.75 -6.25
N LYS A 112 -1.44 -9.62 -6.97
CA LYS A 112 -1.14 -8.29 -6.45
C LYS A 112 -2.03 -7.92 -5.27
N ALA A 113 -3.32 -8.27 -5.31
CA ALA A 113 -4.23 -8.07 -4.20
C ALA A 113 -3.82 -8.90 -2.97
N THR A 114 -3.33 -10.14 -3.15
CA THR A 114 -2.76 -10.93 -2.05
C THR A 114 -1.48 -10.31 -1.50
N ALA A 115 -0.58 -9.84 -2.36
CA ALA A 115 0.64 -9.17 -1.94
C ALA A 115 0.36 -7.86 -1.17
N GLY A 116 -0.64 -7.09 -1.61
CA GLY A 116 -1.12 -5.91 -0.91
C GLY A 116 -1.72 -6.25 0.46
N ASN A 117 -2.48 -7.34 0.58
CA ASN A 117 -2.97 -7.82 1.88
C ASN A 117 -1.82 -8.24 2.80
N TYR A 118 -0.80 -8.90 2.25
CA TYR A 118 0.38 -9.28 3.01
C TYR A 118 1.15 -8.04 3.52
N ALA A 119 1.29 -7.00 2.70
CA ALA A 119 1.85 -5.71 3.15
C ALA A 119 1.02 -5.09 4.29
N TRP A 120 -0.31 -5.14 4.19
CA TRP A 120 -1.22 -4.61 5.20
C TRP A 120 -1.17 -5.39 6.52
N ILE A 121 -1.08 -6.72 6.44
CA ILE A 121 -0.98 -7.64 7.58
C ILE A 121 0.42 -7.62 8.20
N ASN A 122 1.41 -6.97 7.57
CA ASN A 122 2.72 -6.69 8.17
C ASN A 122 2.65 -5.67 9.35
N HIS A 123 1.51 -5.69 10.04
CA HIS A 123 1.08 -5.02 11.25
C HIS A 123 1.91 -5.29 12.51
N PRO A 124 2.77 -6.33 12.63
CA PRO A 124 3.65 -6.43 13.79
C PRO A 124 4.55 -5.18 13.92
N SER A 125 4.86 -4.46 12.85
CA SER A 125 5.57 -3.17 12.93
C SER A 125 4.86 -2.16 13.84
N MET A 126 3.53 -2.05 13.73
CA MET A 126 2.71 -1.16 14.55
C MET A 126 2.60 -1.69 15.98
N THR A 127 2.30 -2.98 16.15
CA THR A 127 2.21 -3.59 17.49
C THR A 127 3.54 -3.53 18.24
N LEU A 128 4.67 -3.77 17.56
CA LEU A 128 6.01 -3.65 18.13
C LEU A 128 6.34 -2.20 18.47
N THR A 129 5.87 -1.22 17.68
CA THR A 129 6.01 0.21 18.00
C THR A 129 5.28 0.52 19.30
N HIS A 130 4.01 0.12 19.43
CA HIS A 130 3.25 0.29 20.67
C HIS A 130 3.92 -0.37 21.88
N GLN A 131 4.41 -1.61 21.71
CA GLN A 131 5.12 -2.34 22.78
C GLN A 131 6.44 -1.67 23.17
N ALA A 132 7.21 -1.16 22.20
CA ALA A 132 8.47 -0.47 22.45
C ALA A 132 8.25 0.82 23.25
N PHE A 133 7.26 1.63 22.87
CA PHE A 133 6.90 2.84 23.59
C PHE A 133 6.32 2.52 24.98
N ALA A 134 5.45 1.51 25.09
CA ALA A 134 4.89 1.06 26.37
C ALA A 134 5.99 0.70 27.36
N LYS A 135 6.99 -0.07 26.90
CA LYS A 135 8.16 -0.45 27.70
C LYS A 135 9.00 0.76 28.11
N LEU A 136 9.23 1.71 27.20
CA LEU A 136 10.04 2.90 27.46
C LEU A 136 9.39 3.82 28.50
N PHE A 137 8.08 4.07 28.35
CA PHE A 137 7.32 4.97 29.21
C PHE A 137 6.70 4.27 30.44
N ASN A 138 7.01 2.98 30.64
CA ASN A 138 6.50 2.16 31.73
C ASN A 138 4.97 2.25 31.89
N THR A 139 4.27 2.12 30.76
CA THR A 139 2.81 2.24 30.68
C THR A 139 2.23 1.15 29.78
N THR A 140 0.91 1.13 29.59
CA THR A 140 0.24 0.19 28.68
C THR A 140 0.10 0.81 27.28
N PRO A 141 0.05 -0.01 26.20
CA PRO A 141 -0.23 0.47 24.86
C PRO A 141 -1.46 1.40 24.75
N ASP A 142 -2.53 1.06 25.48
CA ASP A 142 -3.78 1.83 25.47
C ASP A 142 -3.63 3.22 26.11
N ASN A 143 -2.71 3.36 27.07
CA ASN A 143 -2.44 4.63 27.75
C ASN A 143 -1.48 5.54 26.96
N LEU A 144 -0.85 5.06 25.89
CA LEU A 144 0.09 5.86 25.08
C LEU A 144 -0.61 6.84 24.15
N ASN A 145 -1.92 6.68 23.93
CA ASN A 145 -2.69 7.48 22.97
C ASN A 145 -2.09 7.47 21.54
N LEU A 146 -1.37 6.39 21.18
CA LEU A 146 -0.71 6.22 19.89
C LEU A 146 -1.70 5.71 18.85
N HIS A 147 -2.48 6.62 18.28
CA HIS A 147 -3.46 6.29 17.25
C HIS A 147 -2.86 6.25 15.85
N VAL A 148 -3.49 5.44 14.98
CA VAL A 148 -3.14 5.36 13.57
C VAL A 148 -3.82 6.52 12.86
N ILE A 149 -3.03 7.48 12.39
CA ILE A 149 -3.55 8.62 11.64
C ILE A 149 -4.07 8.14 10.28
N TYR A 150 -3.19 7.53 9.47
CA TYR A 150 -3.56 7.01 8.16
C TYR A 150 -2.57 5.94 7.67
N ASN A 151 -3.00 5.07 6.76
CA ASN A 151 -2.14 4.10 6.07
C ASN A 151 -2.42 4.19 4.57
N VAL A 152 -1.37 4.46 3.79
CA VAL A 152 -1.46 4.67 2.34
C VAL A 152 -0.41 3.85 1.58
N SER A 153 -0.82 3.25 0.46
CA SER A 153 0.08 2.55 -0.45
C SER A 153 0.50 3.46 -1.60
N HIS A 154 1.79 3.42 -1.97
CA HIS A 154 2.33 4.16 -3.13
C HIS A 154 2.71 3.26 -4.33
N ASN A 155 2.64 1.93 -4.15
CA ASN A 155 2.84 0.93 -5.20
C ASN A 155 1.63 0.01 -5.25
N ILE A 156 0.70 0.28 -6.16
CA ILE A 156 -0.58 -0.44 -6.20
C ILE A 156 -1.23 -0.32 -7.58
N ALA A 157 -2.08 -1.28 -7.94
CA ALA A 157 -3.07 -1.10 -9.01
C ALA A 157 -4.47 -1.31 -8.42
N LYS A 158 -5.38 -0.38 -8.69
CA LYS A 158 -6.76 -0.42 -8.19
C LYS A 158 -7.74 -0.06 -9.28
N VAL A 159 -8.88 -0.73 -9.29
CA VAL A 159 -10.02 -0.36 -10.13
C VAL A 159 -10.75 0.81 -9.46
N GLU A 160 -10.85 1.92 -10.17
CA GLU A 160 -11.40 3.18 -9.65
C GLU A 160 -12.31 3.83 -10.70
N GLN A 161 -13.31 4.58 -10.25
CA GLN A 161 -14.14 5.41 -11.12
C GLN A 161 -13.54 6.80 -11.23
N HIS A 162 -13.35 7.28 -12.45
CA HIS A 162 -12.80 8.59 -12.75
C HIS A 162 -13.55 9.24 -13.91
N VAL A 163 -13.52 10.57 -13.98
CA VAL A 163 -13.99 11.30 -15.16
C VAL A 163 -12.81 11.53 -16.08
N ALA A 164 -12.79 10.84 -17.22
CA ALA A 164 -11.78 10.99 -18.27
C ALA A 164 -12.49 11.36 -19.58
N GLU A 165 -11.92 12.31 -20.33
CA GLU A 165 -12.53 12.81 -21.58
C GLU A 165 -14.00 13.27 -21.41
N ARG A 166 -14.31 13.88 -20.25
CA ARG A 166 -15.66 14.33 -19.85
C ARG A 166 -16.70 13.21 -19.70
N LYS A 167 -16.27 11.95 -19.54
CA LYS A 167 -17.14 10.80 -19.29
C LYS A 167 -16.69 10.04 -18.05
N GLU A 168 -17.65 9.51 -17.30
CA GLU A 168 -17.34 8.56 -16.23
C GLU A 168 -16.84 7.25 -16.82
N GLN A 169 -15.68 6.81 -16.33
CA GLN A 169 -15.02 5.60 -16.77
C GLN A 169 -14.49 4.82 -15.57
N THR A 170 -14.59 3.49 -15.64
CA THR A 170 -13.95 2.58 -14.70
C THR A 170 -12.56 2.24 -15.22
N LEU A 171 -11.53 2.64 -14.50
CA LEU A 171 -10.13 2.51 -14.92
C LEU A 171 -9.34 1.64 -13.93
N LEU A 172 -8.39 0.86 -14.45
CA LEU A 172 -7.36 0.24 -13.62
C LEU A 172 -6.19 1.21 -13.45
N VAL A 173 -6.20 1.96 -12.36
CA VAL A 173 -5.19 2.98 -12.06
C VAL A 173 -3.93 2.32 -11.50
N HIS A 174 -2.83 2.45 -12.22
CA HIS A 174 -1.51 2.01 -11.79
C HIS A 174 -0.77 3.14 -11.10
N ARG A 175 -0.31 2.88 -9.88
CA ARG A 175 0.48 3.81 -9.08
C ARG A 175 1.81 3.14 -8.73
N LYS A 176 2.92 3.80 -9.04
CA LYS A 176 4.28 3.39 -8.71
C LYS A 176 5.04 4.61 -8.23
N GLY A 177 5.33 4.67 -6.94
CA GLY A 177 5.88 5.87 -6.29
C GLY A 177 4.88 7.03 -6.18
N SER A 178 3.57 6.74 -6.19
CA SER A 178 2.51 7.76 -6.14
C SER A 178 1.35 7.29 -5.26
N THR A 179 0.75 8.17 -4.46
CA THR A 179 -0.38 7.83 -3.58
C THR A 179 -1.74 8.20 -4.21
N HIS A 180 -2.82 7.71 -3.63
CA HIS A 180 -4.13 8.31 -3.90
C HIS A 180 -4.25 9.67 -3.18
N THR A 181 -5.09 10.55 -3.71
CA THR A 181 -5.41 11.86 -3.13
C THR A 181 -6.89 12.13 -3.40
N PHE A 182 -7.75 11.47 -2.64
CA PHE A 182 -9.19 11.64 -2.80
C PHE A 182 -9.61 13.04 -2.32
N PRO A 183 -10.56 13.70 -3.02
CA PRO A 183 -11.03 15.02 -2.60
C PRO A 183 -11.94 14.91 -1.37
N PRO A 184 -12.19 16.05 -0.69
CA PRO A 184 -13.25 16.14 0.30
C PRO A 184 -14.57 15.55 -0.21
N HIS A 185 -15.29 14.92 0.72
CA HIS A 185 -16.57 14.21 0.54
C HIS A 185 -16.47 12.90 -0.26
N CYS A 186 -15.26 12.42 -0.55
CA CYS A 186 -15.10 11.09 -1.13
C CYS A 186 -15.46 10.00 -0.12
N ARG A 187 -16.41 9.13 -0.48
CA ARG A 187 -16.87 8.01 0.35
C ARG A 187 -15.80 6.95 0.64
N LEU A 188 -14.68 6.98 -0.09
CA LEU A 188 -13.56 6.06 0.10
C LEU A 188 -12.60 6.52 1.21
N ILE A 189 -12.77 7.74 1.72
CA ILE A 189 -12.03 8.28 2.87
C ILE A 189 -12.78 7.91 4.16
N ALA A 190 -12.03 7.68 5.24
CA ALA A 190 -12.60 7.49 6.58
C ALA A 190 -13.48 8.68 6.99
N ILE A 191 -14.59 8.42 7.69
CA ILE A 191 -15.61 9.42 8.02
C ILE A 191 -15.00 10.67 8.68
N ASP A 192 -14.04 10.48 9.57
CA ASP A 192 -13.38 11.56 10.32
C ASP A 192 -12.61 12.55 9.42
N TYR A 193 -12.16 12.10 8.25
CA TYR A 193 -11.39 12.90 7.29
C TYR A 193 -12.18 13.27 6.03
N GLN A 194 -13.43 12.82 5.88
CA GLN A 194 -14.21 13.10 4.66
C GLN A 194 -14.38 14.60 4.41
N HIS A 195 -14.46 15.44 5.43
CA HIS A 195 -14.60 16.89 5.24
C HIS A 195 -13.29 17.60 4.89
N SER A 196 -12.14 17.05 5.30
CA SER A 196 -10.83 17.63 5.02
C SER A 196 -10.22 17.13 3.71
N GLY A 197 -10.61 15.93 3.26
CA GLY A 197 -9.83 15.15 2.29
C GLY A 197 -8.78 14.30 2.99
#